data_AF-A0A2E4K2T3-F1
#
_entry.id   AF-A0A2E4K2T3-F1
#
_cell.length_a   1.000
_cell.length_b   1.000
_cell.length_c   1.000
_cell.angle_alpha   90.00
_cell.angle_beta   90.00
_cell.angle_gamma   90.00
#
_symmetry.space_group_name_H-M   'P 1'
#
loop_
_entity.id
_entity.type
_entity.pdbx_description
1 polymer ?
#
loop_
_entity_poly.entity_id
_entity_poly.type
_entity_poly.pdbx_seq_one_letter_code
_entity_poly.pdbx_strand_id
1 'polypeptide(L)'
;MSEEAEILFGVYCPPHPQPLLSPEANEGYSNLRDAYETCRQRIEDSDADIILVYSTTWPSIVGHQIQAHPEPTWIHVDDDFHYLGSMPYTFRMDVDYANGYQEACEKRGLHARTVAYDGFPIDTGSVVALQLLNPDNRLPACIVSSNMYSNRAETIVLGKAARDALAAQGKKAVVVVVSSLSNRMFTEHIDPTDDRIHSAKDDEWNRKILEFFADGRLEDLSQLSREIHGQIRVQKVVAYKPAWWMAATMGQHNNYTGEVLAYEAL
;
A
#
# COMPACT_ATOMS: atom_id res chain seq x y z
N MET A 1 -26.55 -9.35 -14.57
CA MET A 1 -25.34 -10.11 -14.20
C MET A 1 -24.40 -9.06 -13.64
N SER A 2 -24.04 -9.10 -12.36
CA SER A 2 -23.02 -8.16 -11.86
C SER A 2 -21.70 -8.52 -12.54
N GLU A 3 -21.09 -7.58 -13.24
CA GLU A 3 -19.74 -7.74 -13.78
C GLU A 3 -18.79 -8.04 -12.62
N GLU A 4 -17.85 -8.97 -12.81
CA GLU A 4 -16.82 -9.23 -11.79
C GLU A 4 -15.84 -8.05 -11.75
N ALA A 5 -15.36 -7.69 -10.56
CA ALA A 5 -14.34 -6.67 -10.42
C ALA A 5 -13.07 -7.07 -11.19
N GLU A 6 -12.62 -6.23 -12.11
CA GLU A 6 -11.44 -6.46 -12.93
C GLU A 6 -10.22 -5.82 -12.28
N ILE A 7 -9.28 -6.66 -11.81
CA ILE A 7 -8.03 -6.21 -11.19
C ILE A 7 -6.89 -6.76 -12.02
N LEU A 8 -6.09 -5.85 -12.57
CA LEU A 8 -5.06 -6.21 -13.55
C LEU A 8 -3.83 -6.82 -12.88
N PHE A 9 -3.35 -6.18 -11.82
CA PHE A 9 -2.27 -6.68 -10.97
C PHE A 9 -2.21 -5.92 -9.65
N GLY A 10 -1.38 -6.42 -8.74
CA GLY A 10 -1.11 -5.80 -7.44
C GLY A 10 0.37 -5.46 -7.28
N VAL A 11 0.65 -4.37 -6.58
CA VAL A 11 1.98 -3.90 -6.21
C VAL A 11 2.05 -3.83 -4.68
N TYR A 12 3.07 -4.43 -4.09
CA TYR A 12 3.39 -4.29 -2.66
C TYR A 12 4.70 -3.52 -2.55
N CYS A 13 4.67 -2.34 -1.93
CA CYS A 13 5.80 -1.41 -1.95
C CYS A 13 6.01 -0.71 -0.59
N PRO A 14 7.26 -0.30 -0.27
CA PRO A 14 7.57 0.32 1.01
C PRO A 14 7.01 1.76 1.13
N PRO A 15 6.72 2.25 2.35
CA PRO A 15 6.23 3.60 2.58
C PRO A 15 7.32 4.68 2.64
N HIS A 16 8.58 4.26 2.64
CA HIS A 16 9.71 5.09 3.05
C HIS A 16 10.15 6.07 1.94
N PRO A 17 10.55 7.30 2.26
CA PRO A 17 10.84 8.34 1.28
C PRO A 17 12.21 8.21 0.60
N GLN A 18 13.13 7.37 1.10
CA GLN A 18 14.50 7.28 0.60
C GLN A 18 14.59 6.95 -0.89
N PRO A 19 13.82 5.99 -1.45
CA PRO A 19 13.81 5.79 -2.88
C PRO A 19 13.46 7.09 -3.59
N LEU A 20 12.43 7.83 -3.16
CA LEU A 20 11.99 9.09 -3.78
C LEU A 20 13.02 10.22 -3.66
N LEU A 21 13.50 10.50 -2.45
CA LEU A 21 14.26 11.72 -2.13
C LEU A 21 15.77 11.58 -2.19
N SER A 22 16.31 10.37 -2.03
CA SER A 22 17.75 10.13 -1.98
C SER A 22 18.15 8.76 -2.55
N PRO A 23 17.69 8.38 -3.76
CA PRO A 23 17.99 7.07 -4.33
C PRO A 23 19.49 6.80 -4.50
N GLU A 24 20.29 7.84 -4.71
CA GLU A 24 21.74 7.76 -4.91
C GLU A 24 22.55 7.59 -3.61
N ALA A 25 21.92 7.73 -2.44
CA ALA A 25 22.61 7.66 -1.15
C ALA A 25 22.99 6.23 -0.73
N ASN A 26 22.30 5.21 -1.25
CA ASN A 26 22.55 3.80 -1.00
C ASN A 26 22.14 2.98 -2.23
N GLU A 27 22.92 1.95 -2.59
CA GLU A 27 22.63 1.06 -3.74
C GLU A 27 21.24 0.42 -3.64
N GLY A 28 20.82 -0.01 -2.45
CA GLY A 28 19.49 -0.55 -2.21
C GLY A 28 18.36 0.47 -2.40
N TYR A 29 18.58 1.75 -2.11
CA TYR A 29 17.58 2.79 -2.38
C TYR A 29 17.39 3.00 -3.89
N SER A 30 18.49 2.93 -4.65
CA SER A 30 18.47 2.95 -6.11
C SER A 30 17.76 1.70 -6.67
N ASN A 31 18.05 0.51 -6.16
CA ASN A 31 17.40 -0.73 -6.60
C ASN A 31 15.88 -0.68 -6.36
N LEU A 32 15.44 -0.13 -5.22
CA LEU A 32 14.03 0.10 -4.96
C LEU A 32 13.43 1.14 -5.91
N ARG A 33 14.13 2.23 -6.21
CA ARG A 33 13.70 3.22 -7.21
C ARG A 33 13.52 2.58 -8.59
N ASP A 34 14.43 1.71 -9.02
CA ASP A 34 14.34 1.01 -10.31
C ASP A 34 13.17 0.00 -10.34
N ALA A 35 12.89 -0.66 -9.21
CA ALA A 35 11.71 -1.50 -9.04
C ALA A 35 10.40 -0.69 -9.14
N TYR A 36 10.35 0.51 -8.55
CA TYR A 36 9.23 1.43 -8.71
C TYR A 36 9.04 1.84 -10.17
N GLU A 37 10.12 2.15 -10.89
CA GLU A 37 10.05 2.52 -12.31
C GLU A 37 9.53 1.37 -13.17
N THR A 38 9.93 0.13 -12.87
CA THR A 38 9.39 -1.06 -13.53
C THR A 38 7.88 -1.20 -13.29
N CYS A 39 7.42 -1.00 -12.03
CA CYS A 39 6.00 -1.01 -11.71
C CYS A 39 5.23 0.14 -12.39
N ARG A 40 5.82 1.33 -12.45
CA ARG A 40 5.27 2.49 -13.16
C ARG A 40 5.04 2.17 -14.63
N GLN A 41 6.04 1.61 -15.33
CA GLN A 41 5.89 1.24 -16.73
C GLN A 41 4.76 0.22 -16.93
N ARG A 42 4.64 -0.78 -16.04
CA ARG A 42 3.53 -1.75 -16.08
C ARG A 42 2.16 -1.08 -15.89
N ILE A 43 2.07 -0.07 -15.03
CA ILE A 43 0.86 0.72 -14.87
C ILE A 43 0.58 1.49 -16.15
N GLU A 44 1.57 2.18 -16.73
CA GLU A 44 1.45 2.92 -17.99
C GLU A 44 0.99 2.07 -19.18
N ASP A 45 1.52 0.85 -19.29
CA ASP A 45 1.19 -0.10 -20.36
C ASP A 45 -0.17 -0.80 -20.15
N SER A 46 -0.74 -0.68 -18.95
CA SER A 46 -2.03 -1.28 -18.61
C SER A 46 -3.21 -0.38 -18.99
N ASP A 47 -4.37 -1.01 -19.21
CA ASP A 47 -5.65 -0.35 -19.45
C ASP A 47 -6.41 -0.05 -18.15
N ALA A 48 -5.71 0.10 -17.02
CA ALA A 48 -6.32 0.43 -15.73
C ALA A 48 -7.04 1.79 -15.78
N ASP A 49 -8.15 1.88 -15.07
CA ASP A 49 -8.92 3.12 -14.89
C ASP A 49 -8.56 3.82 -13.57
N ILE A 50 -8.08 3.07 -12.56
CA ILE A 50 -7.85 3.57 -11.21
C ILE A 50 -6.71 2.86 -10.49
N ILE A 51 -6.01 3.58 -9.61
CA ILE A 51 -5.05 3.03 -8.64
C ILE A 51 -5.70 3.00 -7.25
N LEU A 52 -5.82 1.82 -6.65
CA LEU A 52 -6.34 1.65 -5.27
C LEU A 52 -5.18 1.52 -4.29
N VAL A 53 -5.01 2.52 -3.42
CA VAL A 53 -3.92 2.55 -2.44
C VAL A 53 -4.44 2.18 -1.06
N TYR A 54 -3.91 1.12 -0.45
CA TYR A 54 -4.05 0.86 0.98
C TYR A 54 -2.73 1.21 1.68
N SER A 55 -2.77 2.20 2.57
CA SER A 55 -1.58 2.67 3.27
C SER A 55 -1.60 2.36 4.76
N THR A 56 -0.55 1.70 5.22
CA THR A 56 -0.30 1.49 6.66
C THR A 56 0.17 2.75 7.37
N THR A 57 0.75 3.72 6.64
CA THR A 57 1.18 5.01 7.18
C THR A 57 0.06 6.03 7.30
N TRP A 58 -1.16 5.69 6.85
CA TRP A 58 -2.37 6.42 7.19
C TRP A 58 -3.23 5.66 8.23
N PRO A 59 -2.92 5.78 9.53
CA PRO A 59 -3.71 5.15 10.57
C PRO A 59 -5.05 5.87 10.77
N SER A 60 -6.14 5.10 10.88
CA SER A 60 -7.44 5.62 11.35
C SER A 60 -7.86 4.98 12.68
N ILE A 61 -8.60 5.74 13.49
CA ILE A 61 -9.07 5.31 14.82
C ILE A 61 -10.55 4.93 14.78
N VAL A 62 -11.38 5.77 14.16
CA VAL A 62 -12.83 5.58 14.08
C VAL A 62 -13.19 5.17 12.66
N GLY A 63 -13.36 3.87 12.47
CA GLY A 63 -13.68 3.27 11.18
C GLY A 63 -12.58 3.46 10.12
N HIS A 64 -12.94 3.15 8.88
CA HIS A 64 -12.09 3.36 7.70
C HIS A 64 -12.29 4.77 7.13
N GLN A 65 -11.21 5.38 6.67
CA GLN A 65 -11.24 6.68 6.01
C GLN A 65 -10.80 6.50 4.57
N ILE A 66 -11.48 7.18 3.66
CA ILE A 66 -11.23 7.10 2.21
C ILE A 66 -11.04 8.54 1.70
N GLN A 67 -9.93 8.81 1.04
CA GLN A 67 -9.64 10.14 0.50
C GLN A 67 -10.56 10.43 -0.69
N ALA A 68 -11.29 11.54 -0.64
CA ALA A 68 -12.27 11.95 -1.64
C ALA A 68 -12.17 13.45 -2.00
N HIS A 69 -11.12 14.16 -1.57
CA HIS A 69 -10.80 15.46 -2.13
C HIS A 69 -10.32 15.27 -3.59
N PRO A 70 -10.93 15.91 -4.61
CA PRO A 70 -10.59 15.64 -6.02
C PRO A 70 -9.14 15.94 -6.39
N GLU A 71 -8.57 17.02 -5.85
CA GLU A 71 -7.23 17.48 -6.24
C GLU A 71 -6.41 17.96 -5.02
N PRO A 72 -6.09 17.08 -4.06
CA PRO A 72 -5.31 17.45 -2.89
C PRO A 72 -3.92 17.90 -3.33
N THR A 73 -3.54 19.11 -2.89
CA THR A 73 -2.26 19.75 -3.21
C THR A 73 -1.59 20.19 -1.93
N TRP A 74 -0.34 19.79 -1.72
CA TRP A 74 0.43 20.17 -0.54
C TRP A 74 1.95 20.05 -0.77
N ILE A 75 2.72 20.51 0.22
CA ILE A 75 4.15 20.21 0.33
C ILE A 75 4.34 19.34 1.57
N HIS A 76 4.46 18.02 1.35
CA HIS A 76 4.64 17.07 2.44
C HIS A 76 6.10 17.05 2.90
N VAL A 77 6.32 16.87 4.20
CA VAL A 77 7.63 16.62 4.78
C VAL A 77 7.44 15.43 5.71
N ASP A 78 8.28 14.41 5.56
CA ASP A 78 8.18 13.23 6.42
C ASP A 78 8.59 13.55 7.86
N ASP A 79 7.87 13.02 8.84
CA ASP A 79 8.10 13.33 10.26
C ASP A 79 9.45 12.76 10.77
N ASP A 80 9.83 11.56 10.32
CA ASP A 80 11.05 10.86 10.74
C ASP A 80 12.27 11.25 9.87
N PHE A 81 12.02 11.51 8.58
CA PHE A 81 13.03 11.73 7.53
C PHE A 81 12.98 13.14 6.93
N HIS A 82 12.52 14.14 7.69
CA HIS A 82 12.41 15.54 7.25
C HIS A 82 13.70 16.13 6.67
N TYR A 83 14.88 15.61 7.07
CA TYR A 83 16.18 16.05 6.57
C TYR A 83 16.46 15.64 5.11
N LEU A 84 15.72 14.66 4.55
CA LEU A 84 15.84 14.26 3.15
C LEU A 84 15.21 15.27 2.18
N GLY A 85 14.33 16.13 2.67
CA GLY A 85 13.71 17.19 1.87
C GLY A 85 12.18 17.15 1.90
N SER A 86 11.59 17.91 0.98
CA SER A 86 10.13 18.09 0.86
C SER A 86 9.60 17.41 -0.40
N MET A 87 8.37 16.89 -0.31
CA MET A 87 7.65 16.22 -1.39
C MET A 87 6.43 17.07 -1.79
N PRO A 88 6.59 18.04 -2.70
CA PRO A 88 5.45 18.77 -3.26
C PRO A 88 4.62 17.83 -4.12
N TYR A 89 3.30 17.81 -3.93
CA TYR A 89 2.39 16.99 -4.73
C TYR A 89 1.11 17.76 -5.08
N THR A 90 0.55 17.36 -6.21
CA THR A 90 -0.86 17.53 -6.56
C THR A 90 -1.31 16.16 -7.06
N PHE A 91 -2.31 15.55 -6.42
CA PHE A 91 -2.83 14.25 -6.87
C PHE A 91 -4.21 14.39 -7.47
N ARG A 92 -4.59 13.45 -8.33
CA ARG A 92 -5.96 13.32 -8.85
C ARG A 92 -6.66 12.15 -8.17
N MET A 93 -7.69 12.42 -7.37
CA MET A 93 -8.48 11.37 -6.72
C MET A 93 -9.76 11.05 -7.48
N ASP A 94 -10.17 9.78 -7.45
CA ASP A 94 -11.46 9.34 -7.98
C ASP A 94 -12.57 9.50 -6.93
N VAL A 95 -13.22 10.67 -6.91
CA VAL A 95 -14.25 11.02 -5.93
C VAL A 95 -15.46 10.10 -6.01
N ASP A 96 -15.88 9.73 -7.23
CA ASP A 96 -17.04 8.86 -7.44
C ASP A 96 -16.75 7.45 -6.95
N TYR A 97 -15.55 6.93 -7.20
CA TYR A 97 -15.13 5.65 -6.64
C TYR A 97 -15.00 5.71 -5.12
N ALA A 98 -14.40 6.76 -4.56
CA ALA A 98 -14.22 6.92 -3.11
C ALA A 98 -15.58 6.91 -2.37
N ASN A 99 -16.58 7.61 -2.89
CA ASN A 99 -17.94 7.60 -2.34
C ASN A 99 -18.62 6.22 -2.52
N GLY A 100 -18.50 5.61 -3.70
CA GLY A 100 -19.03 4.26 -3.95
C GLY A 100 -18.40 3.20 -3.04
N TYR A 101 -17.11 3.34 -2.74
CA TYR A 101 -16.39 2.46 -1.83
C TYR A 101 -16.85 2.66 -0.39
N GLN A 102 -17.08 3.90 0.03
CA GLN A 102 -17.67 4.20 1.34
C GLN A 102 -19.06 3.57 1.49
N GLU A 103 -19.93 3.70 0.49
CA GLU A 103 -21.26 3.07 0.51
C GLU A 103 -21.17 1.54 0.55
N ALA A 104 -20.24 0.95 -0.22
CA ALA A 104 -20.01 -0.50 -0.23
C ALA A 104 -19.54 -1.00 1.15
N CYS A 105 -18.72 -0.21 1.85
CA CYS A 105 -18.33 -0.49 3.23
C CYS A 105 -19.55 -0.50 4.16
N GLU A 106 -20.41 0.52 4.12
CA GLU A 106 -21.62 0.59 4.95
C GLU A 106 -22.59 -0.56 4.67
N LYS A 107 -22.81 -0.90 3.40
CA LYS A 107 -23.65 -2.03 2.97
C LYS A 107 -23.12 -3.37 3.50
N ARG A 108 -21.81 -3.48 3.71
CA ARG A 108 -21.16 -4.65 4.34
C ARG A 108 -21.06 -4.56 5.86
N GLY A 109 -21.64 -3.54 6.48
CA GLY A 109 -21.68 -3.36 7.94
C GLY A 109 -20.41 -2.75 8.53
N LEU A 110 -19.55 -2.15 7.72
CA LEU A 110 -18.37 -1.41 8.18
C LEU A 110 -18.71 0.06 8.47
N HIS A 111 -18.05 0.63 9.46
CA HIS A 111 -18.00 2.08 9.60
C HIS A 111 -16.90 2.63 8.70
N ALA A 112 -17.30 3.39 7.68
CA ALA A 112 -16.39 4.09 6.79
C ALA A 112 -16.88 5.51 6.52
N ARG A 113 -15.97 6.43 6.27
CA ARG A 113 -16.28 7.80 5.85
C ARG A 113 -15.29 8.28 4.80
N THR A 114 -15.75 9.18 3.94
CA THR A 114 -14.85 9.93 3.09
C THR A 114 -14.23 11.11 3.85
N VAL A 115 -13.03 11.51 3.45
CA VAL A 115 -12.37 12.73 3.90
C VAL A 115 -12.09 13.59 2.69
N ALA A 116 -12.50 14.86 2.74
CA ALA A 116 -12.37 15.79 1.62
C ALA A 116 -12.29 17.23 2.14
N TYR A 117 -11.14 17.61 2.68
CA TYR A 117 -10.91 18.98 3.15
C TYR A 117 -9.52 19.47 2.73
N ASP A 118 -9.42 20.79 2.55
CA ASP A 118 -8.17 21.45 2.20
C ASP A 118 -7.14 21.32 3.32
N GLY A 119 -5.89 21.00 2.95
CA GLY A 119 -4.82 20.71 3.90
C GLY A 119 -4.94 19.35 4.61
N PHE A 120 -5.75 18.40 4.10
CA PHE A 120 -5.69 17.02 4.58
C PHE A 120 -4.26 16.46 4.41
N PRO A 121 -3.60 15.98 5.48
CA PRO A 121 -2.24 15.46 5.39
C PRO A 121 -2.26 14.04 4.82
N ILE A 122 -2.13 13.92 3.50
CA ILE A 122 -1.87 12.61 2.86
C ILE A 122 -0.55 12.07 3.42
N ASP A 123 -0.57 10.82 3.85
CA ASP A 123 0.56 10.19 4.53
C ASP A 123 1.77 9.98 3.60
N THR A 124 2.97 9.93 4.19
CA THR A 124 4.23 9.73 3.46
C THR A 124 4.16 8.57 2.47
N GLY A 125 3.69 7.41 2.91
CA GLY A 125 3.68 6.22 2.06
C GLY A 125 2.81 6.39 0.82
N SER A 126 1.62 6.97 0.96
CA SER A 126 0.77 7.28 -0.21
C SER A 126 1.40 8.33 -1.12
N VAL A 127 2.05 9.35 -0.55
CA VAL A 127 2.77 10.39 -1.33
C VAL A 127 3.88 9.75 -2.15
N VAL A 128 4.77 8.98 -1.52
CA VAL A 128 5.89 8.30 -2.17
C VAL A 128 5.39 7.34 -3.25
N ALA A 129 4.41 6.49 -2.92
CA ALA A 129 3.90 5.51 -3.86
C ALA A 129 3.29 6.17 -5.10
N LEU A 130 2.44 7.18 -4.94
CA LEU A 130 1.81 7.85 -6.09
C LEU A 130 2.81 8.68 -6.92
N GLN A 131 3.78 9.35 -6.29
CA GLN A 131 4.81 10.09 -7.03
C GLN A 131 5.72 9.17 -7.86
N LEU A 132 5.98 7.95 -7.39
CA LEU A 132 6.82 7.01 -8.12
C LEU A 132 6.05 6.16 -9.12
N LEU A 133 4.82 5.77 -8.82
CA LEU A 133 4.02 4.88 -9.66
C LEU A 133 3.14 5.60 -10.67
N ASN A 134 2.80 6.87 -10.44
CA ASN A 134 1.89 7.66 -11.27
C ASN A 134 2.23 9.17 -11.25
N PRO A 135 3.49 9.58 -11.52
CA PRO A 135 3.94 10.97 -11.37
C PRO A 135 3.13 11.97 -12.20
N ASP A 136 2.64 11.56 -13.37
CA ASP A 136 1.91 12.43 -14.29
C ASP A 136 0.39 12.49 -14.02
N ASN A 137 -0.10 11.86 -12.93
CA ASN A 137 -1.53 11.74 -12.60
C ASN A 137 -2.38 11.19 -13.76
N ARG A 138 -1.82 10.29 -14.58
CA ARG A 138 -2.52 9.70 -15.72
C ARG A 138 -3.80 9.01 -15.27
N LEU A 139 -3.69 8.21 -14.22
CA LEU A 139 -4.83 7.55 -13.56
C LEU A 139 -5.25 8.32 -12.32
N PRO A 140 -6.55 8.47 -12.04
CA PRO A 140 -6.99 8.86 -10.71
C PRO A 140 -6.68 7.75 -9.70
N ALA A 141 -6.52 8.12 -8.43
CA ALA A 141 -6.30 7.16 -7.34
C ALA A 141 -7.41 7.23 -6.28
N CYS A 142 -7.53 6.17 -5.49
CA CYS A 142 -8.36 6.15 -4.29
C CYS A 142 -7.51 5.59 -3.15
N ILE A 143 -7.27 6.40 -2.12
CA ILE A 143 -6.48 6.03 -0.95
C ILE A 143 -7.43 5.63 0.18
N VAL A 144 -7.16 4.51 0.84
CA VAL A 144 -7.88 4.04 2.03
C VAL A 144 -6.94 3.84 3.22
N SER A 145 -7.41 4.22 4.40
CA SER A 145 -6.66 4.17 5.65
C SER A 145 -6.55 2.75 6.22
N SER A 146 -5.52 2.55 7.05
CA SER A 146 -5.37 1.37 7.90
C SER A 146 -5.97 1.64 9.28
N ASN A 147 -7.20 1.16 9.53
CA ASN A 147 -7.84 1.27 10.83
C ASN A 147 -7.04 0.49 11.89
N MET A 148 -6.59 1.17 12.95
CA MET A 148 -5.79 0.59 14.02
C MET A 148 -6.50 -0.57 14.73
N TYR A 149 -7.82 -0.50 14.89
CA TYR A 149 -8.60 -1.50 15.62
C TYR A 149 -9.20 -2.59 14.74
N SER A 150 -9.06 -2.49 13.41
CA SER A 150 -9.56 -3.54 12.51
C SER A 150 -8.78 -4.84 12.73
N ASN A 151 -9.52 -5.95 12.70
CA ASN A 151 -8.95 -7.29 12.69
C ASN A 151 -8.99 -7.89 11.28
N ARG A 152 -8.62 -9.17 11.15
CA ARG A 152 -8.66 -9.89 9.87
C ARG A 152 -10.05 -9.86 9.23
N ALA A 153 -11.11 -10.15 9.98
CA ALA A 153 -12.45 -10.21 9.43
C ALA A 153 -12.87 -8.85 8.84
N GLU A 154 -12.67 -7.76 9.60
CA GLU A 154 -12.97 -6.41 9.16
C GLU A 154 -12.16 -6.00 7.93
N THR A 155 -10.86 -6.29 7.93
CA THR A 155 -9.96 -5.95 6.80
C THR A 155 -10.29 -6.74 5.53
N ILE A 156 -10.70 -8.01 5.66
CA ILE A 156 -11.20 -8.80 4.53
C ILE A 156 -12.51 -8.21 3.98
N VAL A 157 -13.42 -7.79 4.86
CA VAL A 157 -14.68 -7.14 4.44
C VAL A 157 -14.39 -5.81 3.72
N LEU A 158 -13.39 -5.06 4.17
CA LEU A 158 -12.94 -3.82 3.53
C LEU A 158 -12.43 -4.06 2.10
N GLY A 159 -11.63 -5.10 1.88
CA GLY A 159 -11.17 -5.46 0.52
C GLY A 159 -12.32 -5.94 -0.38
N LYS A 160 -13.28 -6.69 0.18
CA LYS A 160 -14.49 -7.09 -0.56
C LYS A 160 -15.41 -5.90 -0.89
N ALA A 161 -15.47 -4.88 -0.03
CA ALA A 161 -16.17 -3.63 -0.34
C ALA A 161 -15.52 -2.89 -1.52
N ALA A 162 -14.19 -2.92 -1.65
CA ALA A 162 -13.50 -2.31 -2.79
C ALA A 162 -13.90 -3.01 -4.09
N ARG A 163 -13.92 -4.35 -4.10
CA ARG A 163 -14.39 -5.13 -5.25
C ARG A 163 -15.82 -4.80 -5.65
N ASP A 164 -16.73 -4.67 -4.67
CA ASP A 164 -18.13 -4.33 -4.96
C ASP A 164 -18.24 -2.97 -5.64
N ALA A 165 -17.44 -1.99 -5.21
CA ALA A 165 -17.41 -0.66 -5.82
C ALA A 165 -16.83 -0.71 -7.25
N LEU A 166 -15.75 -1.48 -7.47
CA LEU A 166 -15.17 -1.68 -8.82
C LEU A 166 -16.18 -2.31 -9.77
N ALA A 167 -16.81 -3.41 -9.34
CA ALA A 167 -17.83 -4.12 -10.11
C ALA A 167 -19.04 -3.23 -10.43
N ALA A 168 -19.49 -2.41 -9.47
CA ALA A 168 -20.62 -1.51 -9.66
C ALA A 168 -20.31 -0.37 -10.65
N GLN A 169 -19.04 0.04 -10.77
CA GLN A 169 -18.61 1.13 -11.65
C GLN A 169 -17.95 0.66 -12.96
N GLY A 170 -17.78 -0.66 -13.15
CA GLY A 170 -17.14 -1.22 -14.34
C GLY A 170 -15.70 -0.77 -14.52
N LYS A 171 -14.96 -0.55 -13.42
CA LYS A 171 -13.58 -0.03 -13.44
C LYS A 171 -12.54 -1.13 -13.32
N LYS A 172 -11.46 -1.00 -14.09
CA LYS A 172 -10.25 -1.82 -14.00
C LYS A 172 -9.27 -1.19 -13.03
N ALA A 173 -8.77 -1.96 -12.06
CA ALA A 173 -7.89 -1.44 -11.03
C ALA A 173 -6.49 -2.03 -11.05
N VAL A 174 -5.51 -1.19 -10.71
CA VAL A 174 -4.25 -1.63 -10.11
C VAL A 174 -4.35 -1.47 -8.60
N VAL A 175 -4.00 -2.52 -7.87
CA VAL A 175 -3.99 -2.50 -6.40
C VAL A 175 -2.59 -2.17 -5.91
N VAL A 176 -2.44 -1.16 -5.07
CA VAL A 176 -1.16 -0.75 -4.46
C VAL A 176 -1.27 -0.85 -2.95
N VAL A 177 -0.40 -1.65 -2.36
CA VAL A 177 -0.28 -1.78 -0.91
C VAL A 177 1.01 -1.12 -0.47
N VAL A 178 0.88 -0.18 0.45
CA VAL A 178 1.99 0.58 1.00
C VAL A 178 2.28 0.13 2.43
N SER A 179 3.34 -0.66 2.58
CA SER A 179 3.75 -1.27 3.85
C SER A 179 5.19 -1.75 3.79
N SER A 180 5.91 -1.59 4.90
CA SER A 180 7.19 -2.27 5.10
C SER A 180 6.95 -3.76 5.41
N LEU A 181 7.96 -4.60 5.17
CA LEU A 181 7.98 -5.98 5.65
C LEU A 181 8.31 -5.98 7.15
N SER A 182 9.58 -6.19 7.52
CA SER A 182 10.10 -5.86 8.84
C SER A 182 10.19 -4.35 9.02
N ASN A 183 9.82 -3.85 10.20
CA ASN A 183 9.86 -2.42 10.53
C ASN A 183 10.63 -2.17 11.83
N ARG A 184 11.83 -2.77 11.96
CA ARG A 184 12.75 -2.47 13.07
C ARG A 184 13.80 -1.49 12.59
N MET A 185 13.57 -0.21 12.86
CA MET A 185 14.47 0.88 12.49
C MET A 185 15.69 0.96 13.44
N PHE A 186 16.79 1.51 12.94
CA PHE A 186 17.89 1.94 13.79
C PHE A 186 17.43 3.08 14.73
N THR A 187 17.89 3.06 15.97
CA THR A 187 17.56 4.09 16.98
C THR A 187 18.58 5.23 17.03
N GLU A 188 19.65 5.11 16.25
CA GLU A 188 20.71 6.10 16.11
C GLU A 188 20.84 6.46 14.63
N HIS A 189 21.39 7.64 14.36
CA HIS A 189 21.69 8.03 12.99
C HIS A 189 22.78 7.11 12.43
N ILE A 190 22.55 6.62 11.22
CA ILE A 190 23.51 5.84 10.46
C ILE A 190 23.89 6.61 9.20
N ASP A 191 25.09 6.34 8.67
CA ASP A 191 25.37 6.71 7.29
C ASP A 191 24.44 5.87 6.39
N PRO A 192 23.77 6.46 5.38
CA PRO A 192 22.91 5.70 4.46
C PRO A 192 23.63 4.50 3.85
N THR A 193 24.95 4.58 3.61
CA THR A 193 25.73 3.47 3.04
C THR A 193 25.90 2.27 3.99
N ASP A 194 25.68 2.46 5.29
CA ASP A 194 25.73 1.42 6.32
C ASP A 194 24.36 0.76 6.58
N ASP A 195 23.30 1.20 5.87
CA ASP A 195 21.95 0.69 6.04
C ASP A 195 21.86 -0.80 5.69
N ARG A 196 21.09 -1.53 6.48
CA ARG A 196 20.98 -2.98 6.43
C ARG A 196 19.78 -3.47 7.23
N ILE A 197 19.30 -4.66 6.88
CA ILE A 197 18.25 -5.32 7.65
C ILE A 197 18.71 -5.52 9.10
N HIS A 198 17.96 -4.96 10.04
CA HIS A 198 18.39 -4.82 11.43
C HIS A 198 18.73 -6.15 12.12
N SER A 199 18.06 -7.26 11.78
CA SER A 199 18.42 -8.58 12.34
C SER A 199 18.22 -9.72 11.35
N ALA A 200 19.07 -10.75 11.46
CA ALA A 200 18.99 -11.95 10.63
C ALA A 200 17.62 -12.65 10.73
N LYS A 201 16.96 -12.56 11.89
CA LYS A 201 15.61 -13.08 12.06
C LYS A 201 14.57 -12.29 11.27
N ASP A 202 14.69 -10.97 11.22
CA ASP A 202 13.80 -10.15 10.41
C ASP A 202 14.04 -10.45 8.91
N ASP A 203 15.29 -10.61 8.49
CA ASP A 203 15.65 -11.01 7.12
C ASP A 203 15.06 -12.36 6.71
N GLU A 204 15.18 -13.39 7.56
CA GLU A 204 14.60 -14.72 7.32
C GLU A 204 13.08 -14.65 7.09
N TRP A 205 12.37 -13.87 7.91
CA TRP A 205 10.92 -13.70 7.77
C TRP A 205 10.53 -12.88 6.55
N ASN A 206 11.28 -11.83 6.22
CA ASN A 206 11.06 -11.05 5.02
C ASN A 206 11.19 -11.94 3.78
N ARG A 207 12.28 -12.72 3.68
CA ARG A 207 12.51 -13.66 2.57
C ARG A 207 11.38 -14.68 2.45
N LYS A 208 10.92 -15.23 3.57
CA LYS A 208 9.78 -16.16 3.57
C LYS A 208 8.50 -15.51 3.06
N ILE A 209 8.19 -14.26 3.43
CA ILE A 209 7.04 -13.53 2.89
C ILE A 209 7.20 -13.31 1.38
N LEU A 210 8.41 -12.93 0.95
CA LEU A 210 8.74 -12.71 -0.46
C LEU A 210 8.65 -14.00 -1.30
N GLU A 211 8.98 -15.17 -0.74
CA GLU A 211 8.75 -16.47 -1.39
C GLU A 211 7.26 -16.71 -1.69
N PHE A 212 6.37 -16.43 -0.73
CA PHE A 212 4.92 -16.53 -0.98
C PHE A 212 4.45 -15.56 -2.07
N PHE A 213 5.00 -14.34 -2.09
CA PHE A 213 4.70 -13.40 -3.16
C PHE A 213 5.20 -13.90 -4.50
N ALA A 214 6.47 -14.31 -4.61
CA ALA A 214 7.07 -14.84 -5.85
C ALA A 214 6.32 -16.06 -6.39
N ASP A 215 5.89 -16.97 -5.51
CA ASP A 215 5.11 -18.15 -5.88
C ASP A 215 3.64 -17.83 -6.23
N GLY A 216 3.20 -16.57 -6.12
CA GLY A 216 1.81 -16.16 -6.37
C GLY A 216 0.81 -16.65 -5.32
N ARG A 217 1.29 -17.05 -4.14
CA ARG A 217 0.51 -17.69 -3.07
C ARG A 217 -0.10 -16.66 -2.11
N LEU A 218 -0.85 -15.71 -2.67
CA LEU A 218 -1.44 -14.58 -1.94
C LEU A 218 -2.48 -15.00 -0.90
N GLU A 219 -3.30 -16.01 -1.19
CA GLU A 219 -4.25 -16.53 -0.21
C GLU A 219 -3.53 -17.18 0.96
N ASP A 220 -2.52 -18.01 0.68
CA ASP A 220 -1.75 -18.68 1.73
C ASP A 220 -1.06 -17.66 2.63
N LEU A 221 -0.45 -16.62 2.04
CA LEU A 221 0.10 -15.48 2.77
C LEU A 221 -0.97 -14.88 3.69
N SER A 222 -2.16 -14.56 3.17
CA SER A 222 -3.26 -13.98 3.95
C SER A 222 -3.81 -14.90 5.08
N GLN A 223 -3.54 -16.21 5.00
CA GLN A 223 -3.98 -17.22 5.94
C GLN A 223 -2.88 -17.64 6.94
N LEU A 224 -1.64 -17.16 6.79
CA LEU A 224 -0.55 -17.54 7.68
C LEU A 224 -0.97 -17.39 9.15
N SER A 225 -0.74 -18.47 9.90
CA SER A 225 -1.40 -18.72 11.18
C SER A 225 -0.93 -17.75 12.27
N ARG A 226 -1.73 -17.63 13.33
CA ARG A 226 -1.37 -16.88 14.56
C ARG A 226 -0.06 -17.36 15.21
N GLU A 227 0.40 -18.58 14.92
CA GLU A 227 1.68 -19.09 15.43
C GLU A 227 2.87 -18.39 14.78
N ILE A 228 2.76 -18.07 13.48
CA ILE A 228 3.75 -17.26 12.77
C ILE A 228 3.79 -15.84 13.34
N HIS A 229 2.62 -15.25 13.65
CA HIS A 229 2.55 -13.95 14.34
C HIS A 229 3.24 -13.95 15.71
N GLY A 230 3.23 -15.07 16.44
CA GLY A 230 3.89 -15.18 17.74
C GLY A 230 5.41 -15.34 17.65
N GLN A 231 5.90 -15.91 16.55
CA GLN A 231 7.33 -16.10 16.31
C GLN A 231 7.99 -14.87 15.68
N ILE A 232 7.26 -14.13 14.85
CA ILE A 232 7.65 -12.82 14.34
C ILE A 232 7.51 -11.82 15.50
N ARG A 233 8.62 -11.34 16.07
CA ARG A 233 8.62 -10.28 17.10
C ARG A 233 8.32 -8.90 16.47
N VAL A 234 7.27 -8.82 15.65
CA VAL A 234 6.69 -7.55 15.19
C VAL A 234 5.47 -7.33 16.09
N GLN A 235 5.73 -6.83 17.31
CA GLN A 235 4.69 -6.60 18.34
C GLN A 235 3.70 -5.47 18.00
N LYS A 236 3.78 -4.86 16.81
CA LYS A 236 2.79 -3.88 16.36
C LYS A 236 1.78 -4.57 15.43
N VAL A 237 0.54 -4.56 15.91
CA VAL A 237 -0.74 -5.15 15.46
C VAL A 237 -1.12 -4.94 13.97
N VAL A 238 -0.21 -4.45 13.12
CA VAL A 238 -0.43 -4.12 11.70
C VAL A 238 0.07 -5.22 10.75
N ALA A 239 0.88 -6.17 11.23
CA ALA A 239 1.77 -7.02 10.43
C ALA A 239 1.16 -7.85 9.29
N TYR A 240 -0.17 -7.99 9.19
CA TYR A 240 -0.83 -8.71 8.09
C TYR A 240 -2.04 -8.02 7.47
N LYS A 241 -2.49 -6.87 7.99
CA LYS A 241 -3.61 -6.13 7.40
C LYS A 241 -3.37 -5.80 5.91
N PRO A 242 -2.16 -5.39 5.50
CA PRO A 242 -1.81 -5.21 4.09
C PRO A 242 -2.12 -6.45 3.25
N ALA A 243 -1.64 -7.63 3.65
CA ALA A 243 -1.86 -8.88 2.94
C ALA A 243 -3.34 -9.32 2.96
N TRP A 244 -4.06 -9.11 4.07
CA TRP A 244 -5.50 -9.41 4.14
C TRP A 244 -6.28 -8.53 3.18
N TRP A 245 -6.04 -7.22 3.18
CA TRP A 245 -6.73 -6.31 2.28
C TRP A 245 -6.37 -6.60 0.82
N MET A 246 -5.10 -6.84 0.51
CA MET A 246 -4.63 -7.20 -0.83
C MET A 246 -5.31 -8.47 -1.34
N ALA A 247 -5.28 -9.55 -0.57
CA ALA A 247 -5.89 -10.83 -0.94
C ALA A 247 -7.41 -10.71 -1.10
N ALA A 248 -8.08 -9.97 -0.22
CA ALA A 248 -9.52 -9.76 -0.33
C ALA A 248 -9.90 -8.89 -1.54
N THR A 249 -9.06 -7.91 -1.88
CA THR A 249 -9.30 -7.02 -3.03
C THR A 249 -8.99 -7.76 -4.32
N MET A 250 -7.76 -8.26 -4.51
CA MET A 250 -7.33 -8.95 -5.73
C MET A 250 -8.11 -10.24 -6.00
N GLY A 251 -8.46 -10.98 -4.95
CA GLY A 251 -9.13 -12.28 -5.04
C GLY A 251 -8.40 -13.31 -4.19
N GLN A 252 -9.16 -14.06 -3.39
CA GLN A 252 -8.60 -15.02 -2.44
C GLN A 252 -8.33 -16.35 -3.14
N HIS A 253 -7.22 -16.44 -3.87
CA HIS A 253 -6.69 -17.67 -4.46
C HIS A 253 -5.16 -17.58 -4.58
N ASN A 254 -4.52 -18.70 -4.93
CA ASN A 254 -3.06 -18.79 -5.13
C ASN A 254 -2.66 -18.86 -6.61
N ASN A 255 -3.57 -18.55 -7.53
CA ASN A 255 -3.34 -18.62 -8.98
C ASN A 255 -2.79 -17.31 -9.55
N TYR A 256 -1.84 -16.67 -8.85
CA TYR A 256 -1.16 -15.48 -9.36
C TYR A 256 0.21 -15.84 -9.92
N THR A 257 0.74 -14.97 -10.78
CA THR A 257 2.17 -14.95 -11.10
C THR A 257 2.80 -13.81 -10.33
N GLY A 258 3.69 -14.13 -9.40
CA GLY A 258 4.36 -13.14 -8.58
C GLY A 258 5.81 -12.92 -9.00
N GLU A 259 6.34 -11.78 -8.60
CA GLU A 259 7.71 -11.37 -8.89
C GLU A 259 8.19 -10.44 -7.78
N VAL A 260 9.43 -10.64 -7.35
CA VAL A 260 10.11 -9.75 -6.39
C VAL A 260 11.12 -8.93 -7.18
N LEU A 261 10.80 -7.66 -7.41
CA LEU A 261 11.64 -6.76 -8.19
C LEU A 261 12.86 -6.28 -7.40
N ALA A 262 12.70 -6.04 -6.10
CA ALA A 262 13.78 -5.64 -5.19
C ALA A 262 13.44 -6.02 -3.74
N TYR A 263 14.48 -6.25 -2.94
CA TYR A 263 14.37 -6.45 -1.50
C TYR A 263 15.59 -5.85 -0.81
N GLU A 264 15.40 -4.73 -0.11
CA GLU A 264 16.46 -3.87 0.40
C GLU A 264 16.11 -3.34 1.79
N ALA A 265 17.11 -2.82 2.51
CA ALA A 265 16.92 -2.10 3.77
C ALA A 265 16.44 -0.66 3.53
N LEU A 266 15.66 -0.13 4.48
CA LEU A 266 15.05 1.21 4.48
C LEU A 266 14.83 1.71 5.91
#